data_AF-A0A2A4LPP0-F1
#
_entry.id   AF-A0A2A4LPP0-F1
#
_cell.length_a   1.000
_cell.length_b   1.000
_cell.length_c   1.000
_cell.angle_alpha   90.00
_cell.angle_beta   90.00
_cell.angle_gamma   90.00
#
_symmetry.space_group_name_H-M   'P 1'
#
loop_
_entity.id
_entity.type
_entity.pdbx_description
1 polymer ?
#
loop_
_entity_poly.entity_id
_entity_poly.type
_entity_poly.pdbx_seq_one_letter_code
_entity_poly.pdbx_strand_id
1 'polypeptide(L)'
;MDQAVTDLKYGGIAINTMPPYVWLNLFLTWGGNEQGPEVVSGQGNFGNLLSFENIEKSIIETDFMSAGHLLMTNKEVFYQLSEQSARYNIKPSWLGIGAMVMTMMKGKFKSKDF
;
A
#
# COMPACT_ATOMS: atom_id res chain seq x y z
N MET A 1 -16.42 -1.67 -11.67
CA MET A 1 -15.43 -1.47 -10.59
C MET A 1 -15.49 -0.03 -10.09
N ASP A 2 -15.32 0.94 -10.99
CA ASP A 2 -15.32 2.38 -10.69
C ASP A 2 -16.53 2.84 -9.88
N GLN A 3 -17.73 2.39 -10.25
CA GLN A 3 -18.94 2.71 -9.49
C GLN A 3 -18.85 2.29 -8.01
N ALA A 4 -18.32 1.10 -7.73
CA ALA A 4 -18.15 0.63 -6.36
C ALA A 4 -17.12 1.48 -5.59
N VAL A 5 -16.03 1.89 -6.24
CA VAL A 5 -15.01 2.78 -5.65
C VAL A 5 -15.60 4.16 -5.35
N THR A 6 -16.41 4.70 -6.26
CA THR A 6 -17.12 5.97 -6.08
C THR A 6 -18.12 5.90 -4.93
N ASP A 7 -18.91 4.83 -4.84
CA ASP A 7 -19.98 4.72 -3.85
C ASP A 7 -19.47 4.38 -2.43
N LEU A 8 -18.31 3.75 -2.31
CA LEU A 8 -17.72 3.37 -1.03
C LEU A 8 -17.36 4.61 -0.20
N LYS A 9 -18.03 4.78 0.95
CA LYS A 9 -17.78 5.90 1.88
C LYS A 9 -16.58 5.68 2.81
N TYR A 10 -15.44 5.28 2.21
CA TYR A 10 -14.18 5.10 2.91
C TYR A 10 -13.12 6.07 2.36
N GLY A 11 -12.28 6.61 3.24
CA GLY A 11 -11.14 7.46 2.86
C GLY A 11 -9.95 6.66 2.29
N GLY A 12 -9.87 5.35 2.56
CA GLY A 12 -8.86 4.46 2.00
C GLY A 12 -9.48 3.25 1.32
N ILE A 13 -9.12 2.99 0.07
CA ILE A 13 -9.66 1.87 -0.73
C ILE A 13 -8.50 1.07 -1.33
N ALA A 14 -8.52 -0.24 -1.12
CA ALA A 14 -7.57 -1.19 -1.70
C ALA A 14 -8.29 -2.15 -2.65
N ILE A 15 -7.81 -2.24 -3.88
CA ILE A 15 -8.37 -3.09 -4.94
C ILE A 15 -7.36 -4.20 -5.27
N ASN A 16 -7.82 -5.45 -5.18
CA ASN A 16 -7.02 -6.69 -5.34
C ASN A 16 -5.80 -6.81 -4.38
N THR A 17 -5.76 -5.98 -3.35
CA THR A 17 -4.73 -6.00 -2.30
C THR A 17 -5.35 -5.79 -0.94
N MET A 18 -4.55 -5.96 0.11
CA MET A 18 -5.03 -5.83 1.49
C MET A 18 -5.15 -4.35 1.89
N PRO A 19 -6.21 -3.95 2.61
CA PRO A 19 -6.39 -2.57 3.07
C PRO A 19 -5.19 -1.93 3.79
N PRO A 20 -4.38 -2.65 4.60
CA PRO A 20 -3.20 -2.06 5.26
C PRO A 20 -2.16 -1.46 4.29
N TYR A 21 -2.16 -1.82 3.00
CA TYR A 21 -1.23 -1.21 2.04
C TYR A 21 -1.56 0.25 1.74
N VAL A 22 -2.79 0.72 1.99
CA VAL A 22 -3.10 2.16 1.94
C VAL A 22 -2.34 2.89 3.06
N TRP A 23 -2.35 2.34 4.28
CA TRP A 23 -1.63 2.90 5.43
C TRP A 23 -0.11 2.91 5.24
N LEU A 24 0.43 1.81 4.70
CA LEU A 24 1.88 1.63 4.57
C LEU A 24 2.50 2.42 3.40
N ASN A 25 1.69 3.05 2.56
CA ASN A 25 2.16 3.82 1.41
C ASN A 25 2.23 5.32 1.76
N LEU A 26 3.44 5.86 1.81
CA LEU A 26 3.69 7.27 2.18
C LEU A 26 3.08 8.29 1.20
N PHE A 27 2.82 7.89 -0.05
CA PHE A 27 2.19 8.75 -1.05
C PHE A 27 0.67 8.78 -0.94
N LEU A 28 0.10 7.86 -0.17
CA LEU A 28 -1.33 7.80 0.13
C LEU A 28 -1.59 8.36 1.52
N THR A 29 -2.85 8.69 1.75
CA THR A 29 -3.33 9.19 3.02
C THR A 29 -4.24 8.16 3.68
N TRP A 30 -4.11 8.01 4.99
CA TRP A 30 -5.05 7.26 5.80
C TRP A 30 -6.06 8.20 6.45
N GLY A 31 -7.31 8.11 6.02
CA GLY A 31 -8.36 9.05 6.39
C GLY A 31 -8.82 9.85 5.17
N GLY A 32 -9.65 10.86 5.41
CA GLY A 32 -10.48 11.50 4.38
C GLY A 32 -11.90 10.95 4.33
N ASN A 33 -12.68 11.42 3.35
CA ASN A 33 -14.11 11.10 3.18
C ASN A 33 -14.99 11.41 4.42
N GLU A 34 -14.70 12.53 5.08
CA GLU A 34 -15.38 12.94 6.32
C GLU A 34 -16.58 13.88 6.09
N GLN A 35 -16.72 14.44 4.88
CA GLN A 35 -17.75 15.43 4.59
C GLN A 35 -19.09 14.78 4.24
N GLY A 36 -20.14 15.12 5.01
CA GLY A 36 -21.54 14.76 4.71
C GLY A 36 -22.18 13.72 5.65
N PRO A 37 -21.47 12.67 6.12
CA PRO A 37 -22.02 11.73 7.11
C PRO A 37 -22.07 12.29 8.53
N GLU A 38 -23.07 11.86 9.30
CA GLU A 38 -23.17 12.14 10.75
C GLU A 38 -22.11 11.37 11.56
N VAL A 39 -21.75 10.16 11.10
CA VAL A 39 -20.76 9.30 11.72
C VAL A 39 -19.59 9.09 10.77
N VAL A 40 -18.39 9.43 11.22
CA VAL A 40 -17.13 9.26 10.50
C VAL A 40 -16.17 8.40 11.31
N SER A 41 -15.28 7.66 10.64
CA SER A 41 -14.28 6.81 11.31
C SER A 41 -13.10 7.59 11.90
N GLY A 42 -12.99 8.88 11.59
CA GLY A 42 -11.93 9.78 12.03
C GLY A 42 -12.07 11.14 11.37
N GLN A 43 -11.24 12.11 11.80
CA GLN A 43 -11.16 13.45 11.21
C GLN A 43 -9.73 13.74 10.75
N GLY A 44 -9.61 14.34 9.58
CA GLY A 44 -8.35 14.61 8.89
C GLY A 44 -7.75 13.36 8.23
N ASN A 45 -6.44 13.38 8.07
CA ASN A 45 -5.67 12.27 7.52
C ASN A 45 -4.32 12.12 8.20
N PHE A 46 -3.82 10.88 8.22
CA PHE A 46 -2.48 10.52 8.61
C PHE A 46 -1.71 10.03 7.39
N GLY A 47 -0.46 10.45 7.25
CA GLY A 47 0.28 10.25 6.00
C GLY A 47 -0.28 11.22 4.95
N ASN A 48 0.58 12.11 4.47
CA ASN A 48 0.25 13.05 3.41
C ASN A 48 1.55 13.68 2.92
N LEU A 49 2.45 12.84 2.41
CA LEU A 49 3.81 13.26 2.06
C LEU A 49 3.83 14.48 1.11
N LEU A 50 2.83 14.57 0.24
CA LEU A 50 2.71 15.62 -0.78
C LEU A 50 1.78 16.77 -0.36
N SER A 51 1.26 16.77 0.87
CA SER A 51 0.40 17.83 1.42
C SER A 51 -0.85 18.12 0.59
N PHE A 52 -1.52 17.08 0.08
CA PHE A 52 -2.80 17.23 -0.60
C PHE A 52 -3.88 17.82 0.32
N GLU A 53 -4.73 18.66 -0.24
CA GLU A 53 -5.89 19.26 0.44
C GLU A 53 -7.20 18.68 -0.10
N ASN A 54 -8.27 18.76 0.69
CA ASN A 54 -9.62 18.28 0.33
C ASN A 54 -9.64 16.83 -0.17
N ILE A 55 -8.87 15.96 0.48
CA ILE A 55 -8.75 14.56 0.09
C ILE A 55 -10.08 13.84 0.33
N GLU A 56 -10.71 13.41 -0.75
CA GLU A 56 -11.88 12.54 -0.68
C GLU A 56 -11.47 11.10 -0.38
N LYS A 57 -10.55 10.53 -1.17
CA LYS A 57 -10.14 9.13 -1.06
C LYS A 57 -8.70 8.92 -1.50
N SER A 58 -8.03 7.99 -0.83
CA SER A 58 -6.78 7.36 -1.28
C SER A 58 -7.11 5.96 -1.82
N ILE A 59 -6.74 5.70 -3.07
CA ILE A 59 -7.04 4.45 -3.76
C ILE A 59 -5.73 3.79 -4.17
N ILE A 60 -5.56 2.52 -3.81
CA ILE A 60 -4.50 1.66 -4.35
C ILE A 60 -5.11 0.52 -5.13
N GLU A 61 -4.69 0.37 -6.38
CA GLU A 61 -5.06 -0.73 -7.25
C GLU A 61 -3.82 -1.56 -7.56
N THR A 62 -4.00 -2.87 -7.57
CA THR A 62 -2.94 -3.83 -7.92
C THR A 62 -3.50 -4.92 -8.82
N ASP A 63 -2.61 -5.59 -9.54
CA ASP A 63 -2.95 -6.82 -10.25
C ASP A 63 -3.14 -7.99 -9.27
N PHE A 64 -3.74 -9.09 -9.73
CA PHE A 64 -4.01 -10.31 -8.94
C PHE A 64 -2.76 -10.92 -8.26
N MET A 65 -1.55 -10.54 -8.69
CA MET A 65 -0.29 -10.81 -7.99
C MET A 65 0.11 -9.61 -7.11
N SER A 66 -0.70 -9.32 -6.09
CA SER A 66 -0.40 -8.23 -5.15
C SER A 66 0.66 -8.64 -4.12
N ALA A 67 1.15 -7.68 -3.34
CA ALA A 67 1.98 -7.98 -2.18
C ALA A 67 1.27 -8.92 -1.17
N GLY A 68 -0.07 -8.94 -1.17
CA GLY A 68 -0.85 -9.98 -0.48
C GLY A 68 -0.63 -11.38 -1.05
N HIS A 69 -0.51 -11.53 -2.37
CA HIS A 69 -0.14 -12.80 -2.99
C HIS A 69 1.27 -13.24 -2.58
N LEU A 70 2.24 -12.33 -2.52
CA LEU A 70 3.59 -12.65 -2.04
C LEU A 70 3.58 -13.07 -0.57
N LEU A 71 2.84 -12.37 0.30
CA LEU A 71 2.67 -12.79 1.69
C LEU A 71 2.09 -14.20 1.81
N MET A 72 1.21 -14.60 0.89
CA MET A 72 0.61 -15.94 0.91
C MET A 72 1.47 -16.99 0.23
N THR A 73 2.38 -16.60 -0.67
CA THR A 73 3.09 -17.56 -1.53
C THR A 73 4.61 -17.64 -1.35
N ASN A 74 5.21 -16.56 -0.88
CA ASN A 74 6.64 -16.41 -0.71
C ASN A 74 6.91 -15.44 0.47
N LYS A 75 6.55 -15.88 1.68
CA LYS A 75 6.58 -15.08 2.92
C LYS A 75 7.94 -14.47 3.19
N GLU A 76 9.00 -15.24 2.97
CA GLU A 76 10.36 -14.75 3.22
C GLU A 76 10.72 -13.60 2.27
N VAL A 77 10.35 -13.71 0.99
CA VAL A 77 10.55 -12.65 0.00
C VAL A 77 9.75 -11.41 0.38
N PHE A 78 8.50 -11.58 0.84
CA PHE A 78 7.69 -10.47 1.30
C PHE A 78 8.32 -9.74 2.50
N TYR A 79 8.82 -10.45 3.51
CA TYR A 79 9.46 -9.83 4.68
C TYR A 79 10.75 -9.10 4.30
N GLN A 80 11.60 -9.71 3.44
CA GLN A 80 12.83 -9.06 2.97
C GLN A 80 12.53 -7.79 2.16
N LEU A 81 11.52 -7.82 1.28
CA LEU A 81 11.08 -6.63 0.53
C LEU A 81 10.55 -5.54 1.47
N SER A 82 9.77 -5.93 2.48
CA SER A 82 9.22 -5.00 3.47
C SER A 82 10.31 -4.32 4.28
N GLU A 83 11.31 -5.08 4.74
CA GLU A 83 12.46 -4.53 5.47
C GLU A 83 13.29 -3.58 4.60
N GLN A 84 13.60 -4.00 3.37
CA GLN A 84 14.37 -3.18 2.42
C GLN A 84 13.63 -1.88 2.04
N SER A 85 12.31 -1.96 1.85
CA SER A 85 11.45 -0.81 1.59
C SER A 85 11.47 0.17 2.77
N ALA A 86 11.32 -0.33 4.01
CA ALA A 86 11.41 0.51 5.21
C ALA A 86 12.77 1.23 5.31
N ARG A 87 13.88 0.51 5.03
CA ARG A 87 15.23 1.11 5.00
C ARG A 87 15.39 2.16 3.90
N TYR A 88 14.85 1.89 2.71
CA TYR A 88 14.88 2.85 1.60
C TYR A 88 14.08 4.12 1.92
N ASN A 89 12.92 4.00 2.56
CA ASN A 89 12.11 5.15 2.95
C ASN A 89 12.82 6.05 3.98
N ILE A 90 13.64 5.48 4.87
CA ILE A 90 14.46 6.26 5.82
C ILE A 90 15.66 6.90 5.11
N LYS A 91 16.31 6.16 4.21
CA LYS A 91 17.51 6.63 3.50
C LYS A 91 17.46 6.23 2.01
N PRO A 92 16.84 7.06 1.16
CA PRO A 92 16.73 6.77 -0.26
C PRO A 92 18.10 6.61 -0.90
N SER A 93 18.29 5.50 -1.62
CA SER A 93 19.54 5.23 -2.34
C SER A 93 19.33 4.25 -3.49
N TRP A 94 20.15 4.40 -4.54
CA TRP A 94 20.17 3.47 -5.67
C TRP A 94 20.52 2.04 -5.27
N LEU A 95 21.38 1.87 -4.27
CA LEU A 95 21.71 0.54 -3.72
C LEU A 95 20.48 -0.10 -3.06
N GLY A 96 19.65 0.67 -2.35
CA GLY A 96 18.39 0.19 -1.78
C GLY A 96 17.40 -0.27 -2.85
N ILE A 97 17.29 0.47 -3.95
CA ILE A 97 16.47 0.07 -5.12
C ILE A 97 17.01 -1.25 -5.70
N GLY A 98 18.32 -1.33 -5.95
CA GLY A 98 18.95 -2.54 -6.47
C GLY A 98 18.73 -3.77 -5.58
N ALA A 99 18.81 -3.60 -4.26
CA ALA A 99 18.52 -4.67 -3.30
C ALA A 99 17.08 -5.18 -3.42
N MET A 100 16.09 -4.28 -3.48
CA MET A 100 14.69 -4.66 -3.66
C MET A 100 14.43 -5.40 -4.97
N VAL A 101 15.00 -4.93 -6.08
CA VAL A 101 14.89 -5.60 -7.39
C VAL A 101 15.49 -7.01 -7.33
N MET A 102 16.67 -7.17 -6.74
CA MET A 102 17.33 -8.47 -6.58
C MET A 102 16.50 -9.45 -5.73
N THR A 103 15.88 -8.98 -4.64
CA THR A 103 14.99 -9.80 -3.81
C THR A 103 13.77 -10.26 -4.59
N MET A 104 13.14 -9.37 -5.36
CA MET A 104 12.03 -9.71 -6.27
C MET A 104 12.44 -10.75 -7.32
N MET A 105 13.60 -10.58 -7.94
CA MET A 105 14.13 -11.55 -8.91
C MET A 105 14.38 -12.92 -8.28
N LYS A 106 14.99 -12.98 -7.09
CA LYS A 106 15.16 -14.24 -6.35
C LYS A 106 13.83 -14.90 -6.04
N GLY A 107 12.81 -14.13 -5.66
CA GLY A 107 11.48 -14.64 -5.38
C GLY A 107 10.80 -15.32 -6.57
N LYS A 108 11.07 -14.86 -7.81
CA LYS A 108 10.56 -15.53 -9.02
C LYS A 108 11.12 -16.94 -9.23
N PHE A 109 12.34 -17.20 -8.75
CA PHE A 109 13.00 -18.50 -8.91
C PHE A 109 12.86 -19.41 -7.69
N LYS A 110 12.43 -18.86 -6.55
CA LYS A 110 12.23 -19.64 -5.33
C LYS A 110 10.89 -20.37 -5.39
N SER A 111 10.88 -21.63 -4.96
CA SER A 111 9.64 -22.37 -4.75
C SER A 111 8.77 -21.68 -3.70
N LYS A 112 7.47 -21.91 -3.81
CA LYS A 112 6.47 -21.52 -2.81
C LYS A 112 6.91 -21.99 -1.42
N ASP A 113 6.83 -21.12 -0.41
CA ASP A 113 7.32 -21.38 0.96
C ASP A 113 6.19 -21.51 2.01
N PHE A 114 5.02 -22.02 1.56
CA PHE A 114 3.83 -22.25 2.37
C PHE A 114 3.38 -23.71 2.33
#